data_AF-A0A1B6ID09-F1
#
_entry.id   AF-A0A1B6ID09-F1
#
_cell.length_a   1.000
_cell.length_b   1.000
_cell.length_c   1.000
_cell.angle_alpha   90.00
_cell.angle_beta   90.00
_cell.angle_gamma   90.00
#
_symmetry.space_group_name_H-M   'P 1'
#
loop_
_entity.id
_entity.type
_entity.pdbx_description
1 polymer ?
#
loop_
_entity_poly.entity_id
_entity_poly.type
_entity_poly.pdbx_seq_one_letter_code
_entity_poly.pdbx_strand_id
1 'polypeptide(L)'
;SGLNCPDRDGVEQTALKVSLKCPITFKKITLPARGHDCKHIQCFDLESYLQLNCERGSWRCPVCNKPAQLEGLEVDQYMWGILNTLTSSDVEEVTIDSAANWKPARNGGISIKSEDDTSESCGAKRLNKAMSPGSMTL
;
A
#
# COMPACT_ATOMS: atom_id res chain seq x y z
N SER A 1 -20.79 -42.66 18.07
CA SER A 1 -19.46 -42.06 18.22
C SER A 1 -19.20 -41.15 17.03
N GLY A 2 -19.70 -39.91 17.08
CA GLY A 2 -19.41 -38.90 16.08
C GLY A 2 -18.12 -38.18 16.45
N LEU A 3 -17.11 -38.25 15.60
CA LEU A 3 -15.86 -37.52 15.77
C LEU A 3 -16.13 -36.05 15.45
N ASN A 4 -16.01 -35.20 16.47
CA ASN A 4 -16.00 -33.76 16.32
C ASN A 4 -14.61 -33.37 15.80
N CYS A 5 -14.50 -33.00 14.52
CA CYS A 5 -13.31 -32.35 13.99
C CYS A 5 -13.33 -30.89 14.48
N PRO A 6 -12.35 -30.42 15.27
CA PRO A 6 -12.26 -29.00 15.54
C PRO A 6 -11.89 -28.29 14.24
N ASP A 7 -12.77 -27.41 13.77
CA ASP A 7 -12.49 -26.44 12.71
C ASP A 7 -11.20 -25.70 13.09
N ARG A 8 -10.10 -26.04 12.39
CA ARG A 8 -8.81 -25.43 12.59
C ARG A 8 -8.69 -24.20 11.72
N ASP A 9 -8.41 -23.10 12.42
CA ASP A 9 -7.59 -21.98 11.97
C ASP A 9 -8.27 -20.99 11.01
N GLY A 10 -9.20 -20.20 11.57
CA GLY A 10 -9.51 -18.88 11.02
C GLY A 10 -8.28 -17.97 11.14
N VAL A 11 -7.65 -17.65 10.02
CA VAL A 11 -6.58 -16.64 9.99
C VAL A 11 -7.23 -15.26 10.19
N GLU A 12 -7.18 -14.74 11.40
CA GLU A 12 -7.55 -13.35 11.67
C GLU A 12 -6.46 -12.43 11.11
N GLN A 13 -6.78 -11.68 10.06
CA GLN A 13 -5.90 -10.64 9.55
C GLN A 13 -5.82 -9.51 10.60
N THR A 14 -4.76 -9.53 11.41
CA THR A 14 -4.56 -8.58 12.51
C THR A 14 -4.14 -7.19 12.07
N ALA A 15 -3.74 -7.02 10.81
CA ALA A 15 -3.34 -5.72 10.27
C ALA A 15 -3.59 -5.56 8.76
N LEU A 16 -3.90 -4.33 8.36
CA LEU A 16 -4.16 -3.89 7.01
C LEU A 16 -2.98 -3.09 6.49
N LYS A 17 -2.49 -3.43 5.29
CA LYS A 17 -1.48 -2.65 4.59
C LYS A 17 -2.18 -1.65 3.66
N VAL A 18 -1.82 -0.38 3.75
CA VAL A 18 -2.46 0.71 2.99
C VAL A 18 -1.38 1.56 2.30
N SER A 19 -1.60 1.86 1.02
CA SER A 19 -0.71 2.72 0.25
C SER A 19 -1.02 4.18 0.53
N LEU A 20 0.03 4.99 0.69
CA LEU A 20 -0.02 6.45 0.77
C LEU A 20 0.00 7.09 -0.62
N LYS A 21 0.04 6.30 -1.69
CA LYS A 21 -0.04 6.76 -3.07
C LYS A 21 -1.48 6.75 -3.59
N CYS A 22 -1.80 7.75 -4.39
CA CYS A 22 -3.08 7.87 -5.05
C CYS A 22 -3.18 6.80 -6.17
N PRO A 23 -4.28 6.05 -6.27
CA PRO A 23 -4.48 5.06 -7.33
C PRO A 23 -4.64 5.68 -8.73
N ILE A 24 -4.91 6.99 -8.82
CA ILE A 24 -5.07 7.71 -10.09
C ILE A 24 -3.71 8.17 -10.62
N THR A 25 -2.89 8.79 -9.77
CA THR A 25 -1.65 9.45 -10.19
C THR A 25 -0.38 8.70 -9.81
N PHE A 26 -0.49 7.68 -8.95
CA PHE A 26 0.62 6.94 -8.34
C PHE A 26 1.60 7.83 -7.55
N LYS A 27 1.24 9.10 -7.31
CA LYS A 27 1.98 10.05 -6.47
C LYS A 27 1.46 9.97 -5.04
N LYS A 28 2.25 10.47 -4.08
CA LYS A 28 1.83 10.60 -2.69
C LYS A 28 0.55 11.45 -2.62
N ILE A 29 -0.43 10.98 -1.86
CA ILE A 29 -1.70 11.68 -1.66
C ILE A 29 -1.43 12.95 -0.87
N THR A 30 -1.97 14.08 -1.33
CA THR A 30 -1.88 15.36 -0.61
C THR A 30 -3.12 15.57 0.23
N LEU A 31 -4.29 15.38 -0.38
CA LEU A 31 -5.59 15.52 0.29
C LEU A 31 -6.37 14.21 0.17
N PRO A 32 -6.33 13.33 1.19
CA PRO A 32 -6.95 12.02 1.12
C PRO A 32 -8.46 12.13 1.16
N ALA A 33 -9.11 11.59 0.13
CA ALA A 33 -10.56 11.54 0.04
C ALA A 33 -11.09 10.13 -0.20
N ARG A 34 -12.33 9.91 0.22
CA ARG A 34 -13.15 8.73 -0.04
C ARG A 34 -14.59 9.17 -0.33
N GLY A 35 -15.35 8.30 -1.00
CA GLY A 35 -16.80 8.47 -1.05
C GLY A 35 -17.44 7.94 0.22
N HIS A 36 -18.54 8.54 0.67
CA HIS A 36 -19.29 8.20 1.88
C HIS A 36 -19.63 6.70 1.98
N ASP A 37 -19.99 6.06 0.87
CA ASP A 37 -20.37 4.64 0.82
C ASP A 37 -19.18 3.66 0.68
N CYS A 38 -17.96 4.19 0.62
CA CYS A 38 -16.75 3.39 0.52
C CYS A 38 -16.47 2.68 1.86
N LYS A 39 -16.19 1.37 1.80
CA LYS A 39 -15.87 0.54 2.98
C LYS A 39 -14.39 0.13 3.04
N HIS A 40 -13.56 0.68 2.15
CA HIS A 40 -12.11 0.49 2.15
C HIS A 40 -11.42 1.66 2.86
N ILE A 41 -10.21 1.42 3.39
CA ILE A 41 -9.37 2.46 4.01
C ILE A 41 -8.57 3.23 2.95
N GLN A 42 -8.20 2.59 1.84
CA GLN A 42 -7.40 3.22 0.79
C GLN A 42 -8.06 4.52 0.29
N CYS A 43 -7.32 5.62 0.38
CA CYS A 43 -7.78 6.92 -0.11
C CYS A 43 -7.29 7.16 -1.55
N PHE A 44 -7.94 8.09 -2.23
CA PHE A 44 -7.41 8.74 -3.43
C PHE A 44 -7.17 10.21 -3.15
N ASP A 45 -6.37 10.85 -3.99
CA ASP A 45 -6.13 12.29 -3.90
C ASP A 45 -7.32 13.07 -4.46
N LEU A 46 -7.85 14.01 -3.67
CA LEU A 46 -9.09 14.72 -4.00
C LEU A 46 -8.95 15.55 -5.28
N GLU A 47 -7.87 16.31 -5.43
CA GLU A 47 -7.66 17.18 -6.60
C GLU A 47 -7.59 16.32 -7.87
N SER A 48 -6.79 15.26 -7.81
CA SER A 48 -6.65 14.30 -8.91
C SER A 48 -7.99 13.65 -9.29
N TYR A 49 -8.84 13.33 -8.30
CA TYR A 49 -10.17 12.76 -8.53
C TYR A 49 -11.13 13.75 -9.20
N LEU A 50 -11.13 15.02 -8.76
CA LEU A 50 -11.97 16.06 -9.35
C LEU A 50 -11.58 16.33 -10.81
N GLN A 51 -10.27 16.40 -11.11
CA GLN A 51 -9.76 16.55 -12.48
C GLN A 51 -10.21 15.39 -13.38
N LEU A 52 -10.02 14.14 -12.92
CA LEU A 52 -10.43 12.94 -13.66
C LEU A 52 -11.93 12.95 -14.01
N ASN A 53 -12.78 13.39 -13.07
CA ASN A 53 -14.22 13.41 -13.26
C ASN A 53 -14.71 14.63 -14.05
N CYS A 54 -13.98 15.74 -14.04
CA CYS A 54 -14.22 16.86 -14.94
C CYS A 54 -14.06 16.41 -16.41
N GLU A 55 -13.09 15.56 -16.71
CA GLU A 55 -12.83 15.05 -18.05
C GLU A 55 -13.75 13.88 -18.46
N ARG A 56 -13.95 12.90 -17.56
CA ARG A 56 -14.63 11.63 -17.90
C ARG A 56 -16.08 11.55 -17.44
N GLY A 57 -16.47 12.32 -16.42
CA GLY A 57 -17.83 12.38 -15.90
C GLY A 57 -18.39 11.07 -15.31
N SER A 58 -17.55 10.11 -14.91
CA SER A 58 -18.02 8.79 -14.46
C SER A 58 -18.48 8.75 -13.00
N TRP A 59 -17.92 9.59 -12.14
CA TRP A 59 -18.24 9.74 -10.71
C TRP A 59 -18.25 8.42 -9.94
N ARG A 60 -17.20 7.62 -10.15
CA ARG A 60 -17.00 6.32 -9.49
C ARG A 60 -15.68 6.28 -8.75
N CYS A 61 -15.71 5.68 -7.56
CA CYS A 61 -14.52 5.51 -6.72
C CYS A 61 -13.44 4.70 -7.47
N PRO A 62 -12.20 5.20 -7.60
CA PRO A 62 -11.12 4.50 -8.31
C PRO A 62 -10.63 3.25 -7.58
N VAL A 63 -11.06 3.02 -6.33
CA VAL A 63 -10.65 1.87 -5.51
C VAL A 63 -11.70 0.74 -5.58
N CYS A 64 -12.98 1.06 -5.36
CA CYS A 64 -14.05 0.05 -5.26
C CYS A 64 -15.16 0.18 -6.29
N ASN A 65 -15.06 1.13 -7.23
CA ASN A 65 -16.01 1.37 -8.33
C ASN A 65 -17.46 1.73 -7.92
N LYS A 66 -17.73 1.90 -6.62
CA LYS A 66 -19.00 2.43 -6.11
C LYS A 66 -19.21 3.89 -6.55
N PRO A 67 -20.47 4.36 -6.64
CA PRO A 67 -20.76 5.78 -6.86
C PRO A 67 -20.05 6.65 -5.82
N ALA A 68 -19.45 7.75 -6.28
CA ALA A 68 -18.77 8.73 -5.44
C ALA A 68 -19.00 10.13 -6.03
N GLN A 69 -20.25 10.59 -5.92
CA GLN A 69 -20.68 11.91 -6.36
C GLN A 69 -20.04 13.01 -5.51
N LEU A 70 -19.97 14.23 -6.04
CA LEU A 70 -19.34 15.38 -5.39
C LEU A 70 -19.85 15.60 -3.97
N GLU A 71 -21.17 15.49 -3.75
CA GLU A 71 -21.84 15.71 -2.47
C GLU A 71 -21.52 14.63 -1.44
N GLY A 72 -21.08 13.45 -1.89
CA GLY A 72 -20.72 12.31 -1.06
C GLY A 72 -19.21 12.15 -0.87
N LEU A 73 -18.38 13.09 -1.31
CA LEU A 73 -16.95 13.06 -1.06
C LEU A 73 -16.61 13.57 0.33
N GLU A 74 -15.74 12.85 1.02
CA GLU A 74 -15.29 13.17 2.37
C GLU A 74 -13.76 13.16 2.44
N VAL A 75 -13.19 14.11 3.20
CA VAL A 75 -11.76 14.10 3.52
C VAL A 75 -11.53 13.15 4.69
N ASP A 76 -10.65 12.17 4.49
CA ASP A 76 -10.30 11.21 5.52
C ASP A 76 -9.29 11.80 6.51
N GLN A 77 -9.78 12.19 7.68
CA GLN A 77 -8.97 12.83 8.72
C GLN A 77 -7.89 11.91 9.29
N TYR A 78 -8.16 10.61 9.39
CA TYR A 78 -7.21 9.64 9.94
C TYR A 78 -6.01 9.48 9.01
N MET A 79 -6.28 9.22 7.73
CA MET A 79 -5.24 9.15 6.70
C MET A 79 -4.52 10.47 6.50
N TRP A 80 -5.21 11.61 6.66
CA TRP A 80 -4.58 12.92 6.59
C TRP A 80 -3.57 13.13 7.71
N GLY A 81 -3.91 12.72 8.94
CA GLY A 81 -2.98 12.73 10.08
C GLY A 81 -1.73 11.88 9.86
N ILE A 82 -1.89 10.68 9.26
CA ILE A 82 -0.77 9.81 8.88
C ILE A 82 0.12 10.49 7.83
N LEU A 83 -0.48 11.00 6.76
CA LEU A 83 0.24 11.69 5.67
C LEU A 83 1.02 12.90 6.19
N ASN A 84 0.40 13.71 7.06
CA ASN A 84 1.03 14.87 7.65
C ASN A 84 2.23 14.49 8.55
N THR A 85 2.08 13.43 9.35
CA THR A 85 3.17 12.89 10.18
C THR A 85 4.35 12.42 9.32
N LEU A 86 4.07 11.90 8.13
CA LEU A 86 5.08 11.36 7.21
C LEU A 86 5.46 12.33 6.08
N THR A 87 5.15 13.63 6.19
CA THR A 87 5.32 14.59 5.09
C THR A 87 6.73 14.56 4.50
N SER A 88 7.75 14.57 5.35
CA SER A 88 9.17 14.56 4.96
C SER A 88 9.78 13.17 4.78
N SER A 89 8.97 12.11 4.79
CA SER A 89 9.41 10.72 4.62
C SER A 89 9.05 10.18 3.25
N ASP A 90 9.90 9.28 2.74
CA ASP A 90 9.73 8.48 1.52
C ASP A 90 8.87 7.22 1.74
N VAL A 91 8.29 7.04 2.93
CA VAL A 91 7.36 5.93 3.21
C VAL A 91 6.16 6.00 2.27
N GLU A 92 5.94 4.91 1.54
CA GLU A 92 4.86 4.80 0.56
C GLU A 92 3.69 3.94 1.04
N GLU A 93 3.87 3.18 2.11
CA GLU A 93 2.87 2.27 2.67
C GLU A 93 2.93 2.25 4.20
N VAL A 94 1.79 2.07 4.83
CA VAL A 94 1.65 1.88 6.28
C VAL A 94 0.94 0.57 6.57
N THR A 95 1.19 0.02 7.75
CA THR A 95 0.44 -1.09 8.33
C THR A 95 -0.40 -0.55 9.47
N ILE A 96 -1.71 -0.79 9.44
CA ILE A 96 -2.71 -0.35 10.43
C ILE A 96 -3.27 -1.59 11.12
N ASP A 97 -3.21 -1.66 12.45
CA ASP A 97 -3.77 -2.78 13.22
C ASP A 97 -5.26 -2.58 13.55
N SER A 98 -5.88 -3.58 14.19
CA SER A 98 -7.28 -3.54 14.60
C SER A 98 -7.60 -2.49 15.68
N ALA A 99 -6.58 -1.98 16.38
CA ALA A 99 -6.69 -0.88 17.33
C ALA A 99 -6.42 0.49 16.68
N ALA A 100 -6.34 0.55 15.35
CA ALA A 100 -6.04 1.74 14.56
C ALA A 100 -4.66 2.37 14.86
N ASN A 101 -3.74 1.62 15.46
CA ASN A 101 -2.34 2.04 15.51
C ASN A 101 -1.71 1.76 14.15
N TRP A 102 -0.86 2.68 13.70
CA TRP A 102 -0.20 2.55 12.42
C TRP A 102 1.33 2.61 12.59
N LYS A 103 2.03 1.96 11.65
CA LYS A 103 3.48 2.04 11.49
C LYS A 103 3.86 2.03 10.02
N PRO A 104 4.99 2.65 9.62
CA PRO A 104 5.52 2.48 8.28
C PRO A 104 5.67 1.00 7.94
N ALA A 105 5.21 0.60 6.74
CA ALA A 105 5.50 -0.74 6.26
C ALA A 105 6.99 -0.82 5.95
N ARG A 106 7.67 -1.88 6.40
CA ARG A 106 9.04 -2.12 5.96
C ARG A 106 8.98 -2.49 4.49
N ASN A 107 9.75 -1.82 3.64
CA ASN A 107 9.96 -2.27 2.26
C ASN A 107 10.43 -3.72 2.34
N GLY A 108 9.63 -4.63 1.79
CA GLY A 108 9.91 -6.06 1.81
C GLY A 108 11.13 -6.37 0.96
N GLY A 109 12.34 -6.03 1.44
CA GLY A 109 13.47 -6.90 1.23
C GLY A 109 13.07 -8.22 1.87
N ILE A 110 12.91 -9.25 1.03
CA ILE A 110 12.59 -10.62 1.44
C ILE A 110 13.49 -10.96 2.64
N SER A 111 12.93 -10.95 3.86
CA SER A 111 13.58 -11.58 4.99
C SER A 111 13.40 -13.07 4.78
N ILE A 112 14.30 -13.67 4.00
CA ILE A 112 14.59 -15.08 4.12
C ILE A 112 15.13 -15.23 5.54
N LYS A 113 14.27 -15.62 6.49
CA LYS A 113 14.74 -16.27 7.70
C LYS A 113 15.22 -17.65 7.26
N SER A 114 16.50 -17.75 6.88
CA SER A 114 17.19 -19.03 6.84
C SER A 114 17.60 -19.32 8.27
N GLU A 115 16.88 -20.25 8.90
CA GLU A 115 17.35 -20.92 10.09
C GLU A 115 18.60 -21.75 9.71
N ASP A 116 19.59 -21.68 10.59
CA ASP A 116 20.93 -22.23 10.47
C ASP A 116 20.91 -23.76 10.59
N ASP A 117 21.52 -24.46 9.63
CA ASP A 117 22.01 -25.82 9.85
C ASP A 117 23.29 -26.06 9.04
N THR A 118 24.34 -26.36 9.79
CA THR A 118 25.74 -26.67 9.47
C THR A 118 25.98 -27.66 8.30
N SER A 119 26.98 -27.37 7.45
CA SER A 119 28.11 -28.29 7.11
C SER A 119 28.96 -27.80 5.92
N GLU A 120 30.22 -28.22 5.91
CA GLU A 120 31.33 -27.77 5.05
C GLU A 120 31.25 -28.13 3.54
N SER A 121 31.92 -27.29 2.73
CA SER A 121 32.84 -27.67 1.63
C SER A 121 32.49 -27.28 0.17
N CYS A 122 33.56 -26.76 -0.46
CA CYS A 122 33.97 -26.68 -1.88
C CYS A 122 33.14 -25.91 -2.95
N GLY A 123 33.62 -24.70 -3.24
CA GLY A 123 34.14 -24.31 -4.58
C GLY A 123 33.17 -24.05 -5.74
N ALA A 124 32.98 -22.77 -6.10
CA ALA A 124 33.16 -22.25 -7.47
C ALA A 124 32.92 -20.73 -7.52
N LYS A 125 33.95 -19.98 -7.92
CA LYS A 125 33.87 -18.53 -8.16
C LYS A 125 33.10 -18.27 -9.47
N ARG A 126 32.04 -17.47 -9.42
CA ARG A 126 31.54 -16.73 -10.60
C ARG A 126 31.25 -15.29 -10.22
N LEU A 127 32.11 -14.40 -10.71
CA LEU A 127 32.01 -12.94 -10.60
C LEU A 127 31.26 -12.45 -11.83
N ASN A 128 30.10 -11.82 -11.66
CA ASN A 128 29.38 -11.17 -12.75
C ASN A 128 29.40 -9.66 -12.45
N LYS A 129 30.33 -8.96 -13.07
CA LYS A 129 30.49 -7.50 -12.96
C LYS A 129 29.49 -6.80 -13.86
N ALA A 130 28.79 -5.80 -13.30
CA ALA A 130 27.91 -4.88 -13.99
C ALA A 130 28.67 -4.02 -15.02
N MET A 131 28.00 -3.68 -16.12
CA MET A 131 28.46 -2.70 -17.12
C MET A 131 27.45 -1.54 -17.14
N SER A 132 27.90 -0.33 -16.86
CA SER A 132 27.11 0.92 -16.95
C SER A 132 27.13 1.47 -18.37
N PRO A 133 26.02 2.01 -18.92
CA PRO A 133 26.10 2.88 -20.08
C PRO A 133 26.26 4.34 -19.63
N GLY A 134 27.47 4.85 -19.76
CA GLY A 134 27.78 6.28 -19.69
C GLY A 134 27.56 6.96 -21.05
N SER A 135 26.99 8.16 -20.98
CA SER A 135 26.84 9.19 -21.99
C SER A 135 27.99 9.33 -23.01
N MET A 136 27.67 9.61 -24.28
CA MET A 136 28.33 10.69 -25.04
C MET A 136 27.43 11.19 -26.20
N THR A 137 27.17 12.49 -26.13
CA THR A 137 26.72 13.38 -27.21
C THR A 137 27.81 13.55 -28.26
N LEU A 138 27.45 13.52 -29.55
CA LEU A 138 27.70 14.57 -30.55
C LEU A 138 26.90 14.25 -31.82
#